data_AF-A0A6N9SLP2-F1
#
_entry.id   AF-A0A6N9SLP2-F1
#
_cell.length_a   1.000
_cell.length_b   1.000
_cell.length_c   1.000
_cell.angle_alpha   90.00
_cell.angle_beta   90.00
_cell.angle_gamma   90.00
#
_symmetry.space_group_name_H-M   'P 1'
#
loop_
_entity.id
_entity.type
_entity.pdbx_description
1 polymer ?
#
loop_
_entity_poly.entity_id
_entity_poly.type
_entity_poly.pdbx_seq_one_letter_code
_entity_poly.pdbx_strand_id
1 'polypeptide(L)'
;VLVATPTTLLTSLNIVRQLWRFEEQNLHTAELAERAGKVYKKLVGFLTSMEQVGKQLDRAKDSYTTAFSQLYTGKGNLIQQAKAFEHLGVSIQTPLPDNLVAQAALELDTPILSPIIADNPE
;
A
#
# COMPACT_ATOMS: atom_id res chain seq x y z
N VAL A 1 -38.55 -48.03 41.11
CA VAL A 1 -37.14 -47.84 41.52
C VAL A 1 -36.27 -48.28 40.36
N LEU A 2 -35.45 -47.39 39.80
CA LEU A 2 -34.55 -47.74 38.69
C LEU A 2 -33.38 -48.52 39.29
N VAL A 3 -33.31 -49.83 39.03
CA VAL A 3 -32.24 -50.69 39.57
C VAL A 3 -30.99 -50.43 38.72
N ALA A 4 -30.13 -49.57 39.22
CA ALA A 4 -28.83 -49.32 38.62
C ALA A 4 -27.97 -50.59 38.76
N THR A 5 -27.63 -51.21 37.64
CA THR A 5 -26.63 -52.28 37.58
C THR A 5 -25.24 -51.64 37.48
N PRO A 6 -24.16 -52.29 37.96
CA PRO A 6 -22.81 -51.73 37.89
C PRO A 6 -22.40 -51.27 36.48
N THR A 7 -22.91 -51.96 35.46
CA THR A 7 -22.73 -51.63 34.04
C THR A 7 -23.46 -50.35 33.62
N THR A 8 -24.69 -50.11 34.09
CA THR A 8 -25.43 -48.89 33.75
C THR A 8 -24.83 -47.66 34.42
N LEU A 9 -24.28 -47.78 35.63
CA LEU A 9 -23.51 -46.69 36.27
C LEU A 9 -22.20 -46.39 35.53
N LEU A 10 -21.46 -47.43 35.12
CA LEU A 10 -20.23 -47.27 34.35
C LEU A 10 -20.50 -46.58 33.01
N THR A 11 -21.57 -46.97 32.32
CA THR A 11 -22.02 -46.32 31.07
C THR A 11 -22.35 -44.85 31.32
N SER A 12 -23.12 -44.53 32.36
CA SER A 12 -23.44 -43.14 32.72
C SER A 12 -22.19 -42.30 33.03
N LEU A 13 -21.21 -42.85 33.75
CA LEU A 13 -19.95 -42.16 34.05
C LEU A 13 -19.10 -41.94 32.78
N ASN A 14 -19.08 -42.91 31.87
CA ASN A 14 -18.41 -42.78 30.57
C ASN A 14 -19.07 -41.70 29.70
N ILE A 15 -20.41 -41.61 29.71
CA ILE A 15 -21.14 -40.56 29.00
C ILE A 15 -20.77 -39.18 29.56
N VAL A 16 -20.75 -39.01 30.89
CA VAL A 16 -20.31 -37.75 31.51
C VAL A 16 -18.87 -37.43 31.10
N ARG A 17 -17.94 -38.38 31.21
CA ARG A 17 -16.54 -38.18 30.78
C ARG A 17 -16.44 -37.77 29.30
N GLN A 18 -17.25 -38.37 28.44
CA GLN A 18 -17.28 -38.06 27.02
C GLN A 18 -17.87 -36.68 26.74
N LEU A 19 -18.88 -36.25 27.51
CA LEU A 19 -19.45 -34.92 27.47
C LEU A 19 -18.41 -33.85 27.83
N TRP A 20 -17.65 -34.05 28.91
CA TRP A 20 -16.57 -33.15 29.31
C TRP A 20 -15.50 -33.01 28.22
N ARG A 21 -15.07 -34.12 27.60
CA ARG A 21 -14.11 -34.10 26.48
C ARG A 21 -14.66 -33.39 25.24
N PHE A 22 -15.96 -33.54 24.97
CA PHE A 22 -16.63 -32.85 23.87
C PHE A 22 -16.71 -31.34 24.12
N GLU A 23 -17.02 -30.92 25.36
CA GLU A 23 -17.08 -29.52 25.79
C GLU A 23 -15.70 -28.84 25.64
N GLU A 24 -14.62 -29.47 26.11
CA GLU A 24 -13.25 -28.96 25.97
C GLU A 24 -12.84 -28.78 24.50
N GLN A 25 -13.19 -29.73 23.64
CA GLN A 25 -12.86 -29.67 22.22
C GLN A 25 -13.68 -28.60 21.48
N ASN A 26 -14.93 -28.39 21.87
CA ASN A 26 -15.78 -27.31 21.37
C ASN A 26 -15.23 -25.93 21.79
N LEU A 27 -14.80 -25.78 23.04
CA LEU A 27 -14.20 -24.54 23.56
C LEU A 27 -12.94 -24.16 22.80
N HIS A 28 -12.02 -25.12 22.56
CA HIS A 28 -10.80 -24.87 21.80
C HIS A 28 -11.07 -24.48 20.34
N THR A 29 -12.05 -25.10 19.71
CA THR A 29 -12.43 -24.78 18.32
C THR A 29 -13.05 -23.38 18.21
N ALA A 30 -13.90 -23.01 19.17
CA ALA A 30 -14.49 -21.68 19.25
C ALA A 30 -13.44 -20.59 19.48
N GLU A 31 -12.50 -20.81 20.39
CA GLU A 31 -11.42 -19.85 20.65
C GLU A 31 -10.50 -19.66 19.44
N LEU A 32 -10.20 -20.75 18.71
CA LEU A 32 -9.40 -20.70 17.49
C LEU A 32 -10.11 -19.93 16.38
N ALA A 33 -11.42 -20.15 16.20
CA ALA A 33 -12.24 -19.39 15.26
C ALA A 33 -12.31 -17.90 15.62
N GLU A 34 -12.47 -17.56 16.90
CA GLU A 34 -12.47 -16.17 17.37
C GLU A 34 -11.13 -15.48 17.11
N ARG A 35 -10.02 -16.15 17.44
CA ARG A 35 -8.66 -15.65 17.18
C ARG A 35 -8.42 -15.47 15.67
N ALA A 36 -8.82 -16.44 14.85
CA ALA A 36 -8.73 -16.33 13.40
C ALA A 36 -9.56 -15.16 12.86
N GLY A 37 -10.79 -14.96 13.35
CA GLY A 37 -11.63 -13.83 12.98
C GLY A 37 -11.03 -12.48 13.36
N LYS A 38 -10.43 -12.37 14.55
CA LYS A 38 -9.69 -11.17 15.00
C LYS A 38 -8.51 -10.85 14.09
N VAL A 39 -7.71 -11.87 13.73
CA VAL A 39 -6.57 -11.72 12.82
C VAL A 39 -7.04 -11.29 11.43
N TYR A 40 -8.07 -11.93 10.89
CA TYR A 40 -8.62 -11.60 9.58
C TYR A 40 -9.15 -10.15 9.52
N LYS A 41 -9.89 -9.72 10.55
CA LYS A 41 -10.36 -8.33 10.66
C LYS A 41 -9.21 -7.33 10.67
N LYS A 42 -8.13 -7.60 11.40
CA LYS A 42 -6.93 -6.76 11.41
C LYS A 42 -6.26 -6.71 10.05
N LEU A 43 -6.16 -7.84 9.36
CA LEU A 43 -5.58 -7.92 8.03
C LEU A 43 -6.38 -7.07 7.02
N VAL A 44 -7.71 -7.17 7.03
CA VAL A 44 -8.56 -6.33 6.17
C VAL A 44 -8.34 -4.85 6.45
N GLY A 45 -8.31 -4.45 7.73
CA GLY A 45 -8.02 -3.06 8.10
C GLY A 45 -6.64 -2.59 7.61
N PHE A 46 -5.62 -3.43 7.73
CA PHE A 46 -4.27 -3.15 7.23
C PHE A 46 -4.26 -2.97 5.70
N LEU A 47 -4.94 -3.84 4.95
CA LEU A 47 -5.04 -3.73 3.49
C LEU A 47 -5.71 -2.42 3.07
N THR A 48 -6.78 -2.02 3.76
CA THR A 48 -7.42 -0.71 3.52
C THR A 48 -6.48 0.45 3.79
N SER A 49 -5.70 0.40 4.88
CA SER A 49 -4.69 1.43 5.17
C SER A 49 -3.61 1.49 4.08
N MET A 50 -3.16 0.33 3.57
CA MET A 50 -2.17 0.27 2.49
C MET A 50 -2.70 0.82 1.16
N GLU A 51 -3.96 0.53 0.81
CA GLU A 51 -4.60 1.11 -0.37
C GLU A 51 -4.65 2.65 -0.27
N GLN A 52 -4.97 3.17 0.91
CA GLN A 52 -4.99 4.61 1.16
C GLN A 52 -3.59 5.24 1.01
N VAL A 53 -2.55 4.57 1.50
CA VAL A 53 -1.15 5.01 1.31
C VAL A 53 -0.80 5.07 -0.17
N GLY A 54 -1.13 4.04 -0.95
CA GLY A 54 -0.92 4.03 -2.40
C GLY A 54 -1.55 5.24 -3.08
N LYS A 55 -2.82 5.54 -2.78
CA LYS A 55 -3.51 6.72 -3.32
C LYS A 55 -2.84 8.04 -2.96
N GLN A 56 -2.26 8.15 -1.76
CA GLN A 56 -1.54 9.38 -1.38
C GLN A 56 -0.19 9.50 -2.09
N LEU A 57 0.49 8.38 -2.35
CA LEU A 57 1.73 8.38 -3.11
C LEU A 57 1.49 8.81 -4.55
N ASP A 58 0.41 8.34 -5.18
CA ASP A 58 0.02 8.77 -6.53
C ASP A 58 -0.24 10.28 -6.57
N ARG A 59 -1.00 10.82 -5.61
CA ARG A 59 -1.22 12.28 -5.50
C ARG A 59 0.07 13.06 -5.30
N ALA A 60 0.99 12.55 -4.48
CA ALA A 60 2.28 13.17 -4.27
C ALA A 60 3.11 13.19 -5.57
N LYS A 61 3.06 12.10 -6.34
CA LYS A 61 3.71 12.00 -7.66
C LYS A 61 3.10 12.98 -8.67
N ASP A 62 1.79 13.14 -8.69
CA ASP A 62 1.12 14.10 -9.57
C ASP A 62 1.48 15.55 -9.22
N SER A 63 1.50 15.86 -7.92
CA SER A 63 1.93 17.17 -7.43
C SER A 63 3.39 17.45 -7.78
N TYR A 64 4.27 16.46 -7.60
CA TYR A 64 5.67 16.55 -8.03
C TYR A 64 5.79 16.80 -9.53
N THR A 65 5.08 16.04 -10.36
CA THR A 65 5.12 16.16 -11.83
C THR A 65 4.63 17.54 -12.27
N THR A 66 3.58 18.06 -11.61
CA THR A 66 3.05 19.41 -11.88
C THR A 66 4.07 20.49 -11.54
N ALA A 67 4.68 20.41 -10.35
CA ALA A 67 5.72 21.37 -9.93
C ALA A 67 6.94 21.31 -10.84
N PHE A 68 7.38 20.11 -11.22
CA PHE A 68 8.50 19.92 -12.14
C PHE A 68 8.19 20.48 -13.53
N SER A 69 6.94 20.33 -14.00
CA SER A 69 6.49 20.92 -15.27
C SER A 69 6.50 22.44 -15.22
N GLN A 70 6.07 23.05 -14.12
CA GLN A 70 6.13 24.51 -13.96
C GLN A 70 7.58 25.02 -13.92
N LEU A 71 8.49 24.24 -13.34
CA LEU A 71 9.89 24.60 -13.27
C LEU A 71 10.61 24.50 -14.62
N TYR A 72 10.36 23.41 -15.37
CA TYR A 72 11.30 22.97 -16.40
C TYR A 72 10.66 22.55 -17.74
N THR A 73 9.64 21.68 -17.77
CA THR A 73 9.13 21.09 -19.03
C THR A 73 7.92 21.81 -19.64
N GLY A 74 7.23 22.66 -18.88
CA GLY A 74 6.00 23.33 -19.31
C GLY A 74 6.21 24.49 -20.31
N LYS A 75 5.16 24.81 -21.08
CA LYS A 75 5.14 26.03 -21.92
C LYS A 75 5.19 27.26 -21.03
N GLY A 76 6.28 28.04 -21.13
CA GLY A 76 6.54 29.16 -20.24
C GLY A 76 7.08 28.72 -18.87
N ASN A 77 7.88 27.66 -18.82
CA ASN A 77 8.54 27.24 -17.59
C ASN A 77 9.39 28.36 -16.98
N LEU A 78 9.52 28.34 -15.64
CA LEU A 78 10.15 29.40 -14.88
C LEU A 78 11.63 29.62 -15.24
N ILE A 79 12.37 28.55 -15.58
CA ILE A 79 13.76 28.68 -16.01
C ILE A 79 13.86 29.45 -17.33
N GLN A 80 12.98 29.17 -18.29
CA GLN A 80 12.95 29.88 -19.57
C GLN A 80 12.56 31.35 -19.39
N GLN A 81 11.59 31.64 -18.52
CA GLN A 81 11.22 33.02 -18.19
C GLN A 81 12.36 33.78 -17.49
N ALA A 82 13.04 33.14 -16.54
CA ALA A 82 14.18 33.72 -15.84
C ALA A 82 15.33 34.04 -16.82
N LYS A 83 15.65 33.11 -17.73
CA LYS A 83 16.66 33.33 -18.78
C LYS A 83 16.27 34.44 -19.76
N ALA A 84 14.98 34.61 -20.05
CA ALA A 84 14.52 35.72 -20.88
C ALA A 84 14.76 37.09 -20.21
N PHE A 85 14.71 37.18 -18.88
CA PHE A 85 15.02 38.42 -18.15
C PHE A 85 16.51 38.79 -18.17
N GLU A 86 17.42 37.81 -18.16
CA GLU A 86 18.86 38.07 -18.38
C GLU A 86 19.10 38.71 -19.75
N HIS A 87 18.43 38.21 -20.80
CA HIS A 87 18.53 38.79 -22.15
C HIS A 87 17.93 40.20 -22.27
N LEU A 88 17.03 40.58 -21.37
CA LEU A 88 16.41 41.92 -21.32
C LEU A 88 17.20 42.91 -20.44
N GLY A 89 18.38 42.53 -19.94
CA GLY A 89 19.28 43.44 -19.23
C GLY A 89 18.91 43.70 -17.77
N VAL A 90 18.08 42.85 -17.17
CA VAL A 90 17.74 42.93 -15.74
C VAL A 90 18.91 42.34 -14.93
N SER A 91 19.44 43.11 -13.97
CA SER A 91 20.55 42.67 -13.10
C SER A 91 20.07 41.62 -12.10
N ILE A 92 20.43 40.36 -12.34
CA ILE A 92 20.13 39.23 -11.46
C ILE A 92 21.30 39.03 -10.50
N GLN A 93 21.04 39.22 -9.20
CA GLN A 93 22.09 39.20 -8.17
C GLN A 93 22.57 37.79 -7.79
N THR A 94 21.82 36.73 -8.15
CA THR A 94 22.22 35.33 -7.90
C THR A 94 21.85 34.50 -9.13
N PRO A 95 22.83 34.04 -9.93
CA PRO A 95 22.54 33.23 -11.12
C PRO A 95 21.93 31.87 -10.72
N LEU A 96 21.02 31.37 -11.55
CA LEU A 96 20.50 30.01 -11.44
C LEU A 96 21.65 29.02 -11.65
N PRO A 97 21.74 27.93 -10.87
CA PRO A 97 22.83 26.98 -11.01
C PRO A 97 22.77 26.28 -12.37
N ASP A 98 23.90 26.30 -13.09
CA ASP A 98 24.02 25.88 -14.49
C ASP A 98 23.56 24.44 -14.76
N ASN A 99 23.60 23.57 -13.75
CA ASN A 99 23.15 22.18 -13.85
C ASN A 99 21.65 22.05 -14.16
N LEU A 100 20.81 22.95 -13.62
CA LEU A 100 19.37 22.95 -13.87
C LEU A 100 19.02 23.52 -15.25
N VAL A 101 19.81 24.48 -15.73
CA VAL A 101 19.64 25.11 -17.05
C VAL A 101 20.09 24.17 -18.17
N ALA A 102 21.21 23.45 -17.97
CA ALA A 102 21.72 22.47 -18.93
C ALA A 102 20.77 21.28 -19.09
N GLN A 103 20.22 20.77 -17.98
CA GLN A 103 19.17 19.76 -18.02
C GLN A 103 17.98 20.31 -18.84
N ALA A 104 17.49 21.54 -18.56
CA ALA A 104 16.29 22.11 -19.22
C ALA A 104 16.38 22.16 -20.74
N ALA A 105 17.60 22.31 -21.26
CA ALA A 105 17.87 22.29 -22.69
C ALA A 105 17.99 20.87 -23.28
N LEU A 106 18.38 19.86 -22.51
CA LEU A 106 18.69 18.50 -22.97
C LEU A 106 17.46 17.61 -23.19
N GLU A 107 16.36 17.80 -22.45
CA GLU A 107 15.17 16.92 -22.58
C GLU A 107 14.26 17.23 -23.78
N LEU A 108 14.57 18.26 -24.59
CA LEU A 108 13.84 18.55 -25.83
C LEU A 108 14.12 17.56 -26.98
N ASP A 109 15.16 16.71 -26.85
CA ASP A 109 15.66 15.87 -27.95
C ASP A 109 15.57 14.34 -27.70
N THR A 110 14.93 13.90 -26.60
CA THR A 110 14.74 12.47 -26.35
C THR A 110 13.34 12.03 -26.81
N PRO A 111 13.20 11.28 -27.92
CA PRO A 111 11.92 10.67 -28.27
C PRO A 111 11.51 9.72 -27.15
N ILE A 112 10.26 9.86 -26.71
CA ILE A 112 9.62 9.07 -25.67
C ILE A 112 9.59 7.60 -26.14
N LEU A 113 10.65 6.83 -25.84
CA LEU A 113 10.65 5.39 -26.07
C LEU A 113 9.76 4.76 -24.99
N SER A 114 8.61 4.28 -25.47
CA SER A 114 7.56 3.60 -24.71
C SER A 114 8.15 2.46 -23.86
N PRO A 115 7.62 2.19 -22.66
CA PRO A 115 8.01 1.01 -21.92
C PRO A 115 7.61 -0.23 -22.72
N ILE A 116 8.60 -1.05 -23.05
CA ILE A 116 8.47 -2.35 -23.70
C ILE A 116 7.50 -3.18 -22.86
N ILE A 117 6.32 -3.48 -23.41
CA ILE A 117 5.48 -4.59 -22.95
C ILE A 117 6.34 -5.83 -23.22
N ALA A 118 6.98 -6.35 -22.18
CA ALA A 118 7.59 -7.67 -22.21
C ALA A 118 6.44 -8.68 -22.30
N ASP A 119 6.16 -9.07 -23.54
CA ASP A 119 5.55 -10.34 -23.90
C ASP A 119 6.30 -11.46 -23.15
N ASN A 120 5.59 -12.21 -22.31
CA ASN A 120 6.14 -13.35 -21.58
C ASN A 120 5.61 -14.64 -22.23
N PRO A 121 6.42 -15.34 -23.04
CA PRO A 121 6.16 -16.72 -23.38
C PRO A 121 7.03 -17.62 -22.49
N GLU A 122 6.41 -18.25 -21.49
CA GLU A 122 6.64 -19.63 -21.03
C GLU A 122 5.66 -19.99 -19.90
#